data_AF-A0A2S1LE53-F1
#
_entry.id   AF-A0A2S1LE53-F1
#
_cell.length_a   1.000
_cell.length_b   1.000
_cell.length_c   1.000
_cell.angle_alpha   90.00
_cell.angle_beta   90.00
_cell.angle_gamma   90.00
#
_symmetry.space_group_name_H-M   'P 1'
#
loop_
_entity.id
_entity.type
_entity.pdbx_description
1 polymer ?
#
loop_
_entity_poly.entity_id
_entity_poly.type
_entity_poly.pdbx_seq_one_letter_code
_entity_poly.pdbx_strand_id
1 'polypeptide(L)' 'MYGYRTSSSMKNQERWTFAQLYSSKELIKLGSVLVTCSSLNLVATFSNETNLTIGLSLLILIVILLFIRVESAIKQKFN' A
#
# COMPACT_ATOMS: atom_id res chain seq x y z
N MET A 1 13.38 15.74 6.42
CA MET A 1 12.58 14.51 6.55
C MET A 1 12.20 14.02 5.17
N TYR A 2 12.69 12.84 4.75
CA TYR A 2 12.34 12.18 3.48
C TYR A 2 11.07 11.34 3.72
N GLY A 3 9.98 11.63 3.02
CA GLY A 3 8.65 11.04 3.26
C GLY A 3 7.91 10.79 1.94
N TYR A 4 6.59 10.59 2.00
CA TYR A 4 5.75 10.33 0.82
C TYR A 4 5.80 11.49 -0.20
N ARG A 5 6.54 11.29 -1.30
CA ARG A 5 6.83 12.31 -2.33
C ARG A 5 6.23 11.92 -3.68
N THR A 6 4.93 12.13 -3.82
CA THR A 6 4.28 12.18 -5.13
C THR A 6 4.07 13.64 -5.55
N SER A 7 3.99 13.89 -6.86
CA SER A 7 3.79 15.25 -7.41
C SER A 7 2.53 15.93 -6.82
N SER A 8 1.48 15.16 -6.52
CA SER A 8 0.26 15.66 -5.86
C SER A 8 0.46 16.02 -4.39
N SER A 9 1.28 15.26 -3.66
CA SER A 9 1.59 15.44 -2.23
C SER A 9 2.46 16.67 -1.98
N MET A 10 3.41 16.97 -2.88
CA MET A 10 4.40 18.05 -2.69
C MET A 10 3.90 19.46 -3.05
N LYS A 11 2.63 19.62 -3.45
CA LYS A 11 2.08 20.94 -3.83
C LYS A 11 1.91 21.92 -2.67
N ASN A 12 1.66 21.43 -1.46
CA ASN A 12 1.53 22.27 -0.27
C ASN A 12 1.91 21.47 0.99
N GLN A 13 2.36 22.16 2.06
CA GLN A 13 2.77 21.50 3.30
C GLN A 13 1.62 20.69 3.95
N GLU A 14 0.39 21.20 3.87
CA GLU A 14 -0.80 20.49 4.37
C GLU A 14 -1.08 19.19 3.59
N ARG A 15 -0.87 19.21 2.26
CA ARG A 15 -1.02 18.03 1.41
C ARG A 15 0.04 16.98 1.75
N TRP A 16 1.27 17.41 2.00
CA TRP A 16 2.36 16.53 2.39
C TRP A 16 2.12 15.86 3.75
N THR A 17 1.71 16.63 4.76
CA THR A 17 1.36 16.09 6.09
C THR A 17 0.18 15.12 6.01
N PHE A 18 -0.85 15.45 5.24
CA PHE A 18 -1.99 14.56 5.03
C PHE A 18 -1.58 13.26 4.34
N ALA A 19 -0.82 13.37 3.23
CA ALA A 19 -0.37 12.22 2.46
C ALA A 19 0.49 11.28 3.31
N GLN A 20 1.40 11.82 4.13
CA GLN A 20 2.27 11.04 5.02
C GLN A 20 1.48 10.27 6.09
N LEU A 21 0.51 10.93 6.74
CA LEU A 21 -0.34 10.27 7.74
C LEU A 21 -1.25 9.23 7.11
N TYR A 22 -1.82 9.53 5.94
CA TYR A 22 -2.72 8.63 5.24
C TYR A 22 -1.97 7.40 4.69
N SER A 23 -0.81 7.60 4.06
CA SER A 23 0.01 6.49 3.55
C SER A 23 0.45 5.54 4.66
N SER A 24 0.81 6.08 5.83
CA SER A 24 1.21 5.27 6.99
C SER A 24 0.06 4.40 7.50
N LYS A 25 -1.16 4.96 7.58
CA LYS A 25 -2.36 4.22 7.98
C LYS A 25 -2.73 3.15 6.95
N GLU A 26 -2.67 3.48 5.67
CA GLU A 26 -2.98 2.54 4.59
C GLU A 26 -1.94 1.40 4.52
N LEU A 27 -0.66 1.71 4.75
CA LEU A 27 0.40 0.69 4.83
C LEU A 27 0.15 -0.31 5.95
N ILE A 28 -0.23 0.15 7.15
CA ILE A 28 -0.56 -0.73 8.28
C ILE A 28 -1.76 -1.63 7.92
N LYS A 29 -2.79 -1.06 7.30
CA LYS A 29 -4.00 -1.80 6.90
C LYS A 29 -3.70 -2.86 5.85
N LEU A 30 -3.00 -2.48 4.78
CA LEU A 30 -2.63 -3.39 3.69
C LEU A 30 -1.60 -4.44 4.16
N GLY A 31 -0.66 -4.04 5.02
CA GLY A 31 0.29 -4.96 5.64
C GLY A 31 -0.40 -6.02 6.50
N SER A 32 -1.42 -5.63 7.29
CA SER A 32 -2.24 -6.58 8.04
C SER A 32 -2.95 -7.57 7.12
N VAL A 33 -3.52 -7.11 6.00
CA VAL A 33 -4.16 -7.98 4.99
C VAL A 33 -3.15 -8.95 4.38
N LEU A 34 -1.94 -8.47 4.06
CA LEU A 34 -0.87 -9.31 3.50
C LEU A 34 -0.46 -10.41 4.48
N VAL A 35 -0.30 -10.08 5.78
CA VAL A 35 0.04 -11.06 6.82
C VAL A 35 -1.05 -12.13 6.92
N THR A 36 -2.32 -11.74 6.97
CA THR A 36 -3.44 -12.71 7.00
C THR A 36 -3.44 -13.60 5.77
N CYS A 37 -3.20 -13.05 4.58
CA CYS A 37 -3.14 -13.83 3.34
C CYS A 37 -1.95 -14.80 3.30
N SER A 38 -0.78 -14.37 3.78
CA SER A 38 0.39 -15.23 3.91
C SER A 38 0.18 -16.34 4.95
N SER A 39 -0.50 -16.07 6.07
CA SER A 39 -0.83 -17.09 7.07
C SER A 39 -1.78 -18.17 6.52
N LEU A 40 -2.68 -17.83 5.59
CA LEU A 40 -3.55 -18.81 4.93
C LEU A 40 -2.77 -19.77 4.02
N ASN A 41 -1.67 -19.32 3.42
CA ASN A 41 -0.80 -20.17 2.61
C ASN A 41 -0.07 -21.24 3.43
N LEU A 42 0.06 -21.08 4.76
CA LEU A 42 0.63 -22.13 5.62
C LEU A 42 -0.29 -23.36 5.75
N VAL A 43 -1.59 -23.17 5.57
CA VAL A 43 -2.59 -24.25 5.64
C VAL A 43 -2.85 -24.86 4.27
N ALA A 44 -2.63 -24.10 3.19
CA ALA A 44 -2.83 -24.55 1.83
C ALA A 44 -1.53 -25.11 1.21
N THR A 45 -1.52 -26.41 0.92
CA THR A 45 -0.36 -27.09 0.32
C THR A 45 -0.25 -26.78 -1.19
N PHE A 46 0.20 -25.58 -1.53
CA PHE A 46 0.56 -25.22 -2.91
C PHE A 46 2.04 -25.52 -3.19
N SER A 47 2.36 -25.82 -4.45
CA SER A 47 3.75 -25.98 -4.91
C SER A 47 4.56 -24.70 -4.67
N ASN A 48 5.85 -24.82 -4.35
CA ASN A 48 6.73 -23.69 -4.01
C ASN A 48 6.74 -22.60 -5.10
N GLU A 49 6.78 -22.99 -6.38
CA GLU A 49 6.77 -22.09 -7.54
C GLU A 49 5.50 -21.22 -7.57
N THR A 50 4.36 -21.83 -7.27
CA THR A 50 3.05 -21.17 -7.25
C THR A 50 2.94 -20.22 -6.06
N ASN A 51 3.41 -20.64 -4.88
CA ASN A 51 3.47 -19.80 -3.68
C ASN A 51 4.31 -18.54 -3.89
N LEU A 52 5.50 -18.68 -4.47
CA LEU A 52 6.38 -17.54 -4.79
C LEU A 52 5.72 -16.57 -5.77
N THR A 53 5.11 -17.09 -6.83
CA THR A 53 4.43 -16.27 -7.85
C THR A 53 3.24 -15.51 -7.24
N ILE A 54 2.43 -16.18 -6.43
CA ILE A 54 1.27 -15.57 -5.75
C ILE A 54 1.75 -14.48 -4.78
N GLY A 55 2.72 -14.77 -3.92
CA GLY A 55 3.24 -13.81 -2.95
C GLY A 55 3.82 -12.55 -3.61
N LEU A 56 4.59 -12.73 -4.69
CA LEU A 56 5.18 -11.62 -5.42
C LEU A 56 4.11 -10.78 -6.14
N SER A 57 3.15 -11.44 -6.79
CA SER A 57 2.04 -10.75 -7.47
C SER A 57 1.18 -9.94 -6.48
N LEU A 58 0.91 -10.49 -5.30
CA LEU A 58 0.15 -9.84 -4.24
C LEU A 58 0.90 -8.63 -3.67
N LEU A 59 2.21 -8.73 -3.49
CA LEU A 59 3.05 -7.62 -3.02
C LEU A 59 3.02 -6.45 -4.00
N ILE A 60 3.22 -6.71 -5.30
CA ILE A 60 3.16 -5.69 -6.35
C ILE A 60 1.79 -5.03 -6.38
N LEU A 61 0.72 -5.83 -6.30
CA LEU A 61 -0.66 -5.34 -6.26
C LEU A 61 -0.90 -4.40 -5.08
N ILE A 62 -0.43 -4.77 -3.89
CA ILE A 62 -0.57 -3.95 -2.67
C ILE A 62 0.14 -2.60 -2.81
N VAL A 63 1.37 -2.60 -3.36
CA VAL A 63 2.13 -1.37 -3.57
C VAL A 63 1.38 -0.43 -4.54
N ILE A 64 0.89 -0.96 -5.65
CA ILE A 64 0.11 -0.18 -6.63
C ILE A 64 -1.16 0.38 -5.98
N LEU A 65 -1.91 -0.45 -5.24
CA LEU A 65 -3.12 -0.03 -4.54
C LEU A 65 -2.85 1.07 -3.52
N LEU A 66 -1.73 1.00 -2.79
CA LEU A 66 -1.32 2.03 -1.84
C LEU A 66 -1.14 3.38 -2.55
N PHE A 67 -0.39 3.41 -3.65
CA PHE A 67 -0.19 4.65 -4.42
C PHE A 67 -1.51 5.22 -4.94
N ILE A 68 -2.38 4.37 -5.52
CA ILE A 68 -3.68 4.80 -6.05
C ILE A 68 -4.56 5.36 -4.94
N ARG A 69 -4.65 4.68 -3.79
CA ARG A 69 -5.48 5.15 -2.66
C ARG A 69 -5.00 6.46 -2.09
N VAL A 70 -3.70 6.61 -1.87
CA VAL A 70 -3.15 7.86 -1.35
C VAL A 70 -3.36 8.99 -2.34
N GLU A 71 -3.09 8.80 -3.63
CA GLU A 71 -3.34 9.83 -4.65
C GLU A 71 -4.83 10.18 -4.77
N SER A 72 -5.72 9.18 -4.72
CA SER A 72 -7.17 9.40 -4.74
C SER A 72 -7.65 10.16 -3.50
N ALA A 73 -7.10 9.87 -2.32
CA ALA A 73 -7.44 10.55 -1.07
C ALA A 73 -6.93 12.00 -1.07
N ILE A 74 -5.73 12.25 -1.59
CA ILE A 74 -5.21 13.61 -1.78
C ILE A 74 -6.12 14.38 -2.74
N LYS A 75 -6.52 13.77 -3.86
CA LYS A 75 -7.45 14.41 -4.81
C LYS A 75 -8.79 14.69 -4.15
N GLN A 76 -9.45 13.72 -3.51
CA GLN A 76 -10.74 13.96 -2.85
C GLN A 76 -10.72 15.08 -1.81
N LYS A 77 -9.61 15.23 -1.07
CA LYS A 77 -9.52 16.22 0.00
C LYS A 77 -9.13 17.62 -0.49
N PHE A 78 -8.43 17.72 -1.61
CA PHE A 78 -7.82 18.98 -2.08
C PHE A 78 -8.19 19.34 -3.53
N ASN A 79 -9.26 18.76 -4.05
CA ASN A 79 -9.86 19.05 -5.36
C ASN A 79 -11.15 19.85 -5.20
#